data_AF-A0A1J5QUG1-F1
#
_entry.id   AF-A0A1J5QUG1-F1
#
_cell.length_a   1.000
_cell.length_b   1.000
_cell.length_c   1.000
_cell.angle_alpha   90.00
_cell.angle_beta   90.00
_cell.angle_gamma   90.00
#
_symmetry.space_group_name_H-M   'P 1'
#
loop_
_entity.id
_entity.type
_entity.pdbx_description
1 polymer ?
#
loop_
_entity_poly.entity_id
_entity_poly.type
_entity_poly.pdbx_seq_one_letter_code
_entity_poly.pdbx_strand_id
1 'polypeptide(L)'
;MSCQTYSSSMYSDADVDAYVERLRSPDSAVRALAADEATDGVSDWGRHSYTGPQAHRVAHALVDALAVESDGSARESIVNALAGLVSWDLVPHDEVSRALALARPDVDPAAEYWGDLEDWDRRHGD
;
A
#
# COMPACT_ATOMS: atom_id res chain seq x y z
N MET A 1 14.72 -17.13 -32.53
CA MET A 1 14.47 -16.00 -31.62
C MET A 1 13.32 -16.41 -30.70
N SER A 2 13.64 -16.83 -29.47
CA SER A 2 12.62 -17.23 -28.50
C SER A 2 12.01 -15.98 -27.89
N CYS A 3 10.70 -15.81 -28.05
CA CYS A 3 9.94 -14.85 -27.25
C CYS A 3 10.01 -15.35 -25.80
N GLN A 4 10.70 -14.63 -24.92
CA GLN A 4 10.59 -14.88 -23.50
C GLN A 4 9.16 -14.53 -23.10
N THR A 5 8.37 -15.55 -22.78
CA THR A 5 7.10 -15.38 -22.07
C THR A 5 7.47 -14.78 -20.71
N TYR A 6 7.32 -13.47 -20.56
CA TYR A 6 7.31 -12.84 -19.24
C TYR A 6 6.07 -13.39 -18.51
N SER A 7 6.25 -14.48 -17.78
CA SER A 7 5.35 -14.85 -16.71
C SER A 7 5.51 -13.75 -15.66
N SER A 8 4.66 -12.72 -15.70
CA SER A 8 4.39 -11.93 -14.49
C SER A 8 3.92 -12.94 -13.44
N SER A 9 4.81 -13.36 -12.56
CA SER A 9 4.42 -14.19 -11.43
C SER A 9 3.62 -13.30 -10.51
N MET A 10 2.31 -13.51 -10.44
CA MET A 10 1.53 -12.98 -9.32
C MET A 10 2.18 -13.41 -8.01
N TYR A 11 2.09 -12.57 -6.99
CA TYR A 11 2.49 -12.95 -5.65
C TYR A 11 1.68 -14.16 -5.20
N SER A 12 2.35 -15.11 -4.54
CA SER A 12 1.63 -16.17 -3.86
C SER A 12 0.90 -15.59 -2.64
N ASP A 13 -0.17 -16.25 -2.19
CA ASP A 13 -0.83 -15.84 -0.95
C ASP A 13 0.12 -15.88 0.25
N ALA A 14 1.12 -16.76 0.24
CA ALA A 14 2.14 -16.82 1.29
C ALA A 14 3.04 -15.58 1.32
N ASP A 15 3.38 -15.02 0.17
CA ASP A 15 4.15 -13.77 0.10
C ASP A 15 3.32 -12.61 0.64
N VAL A 16 2.04 -12.55 0.25
CA VAL A 16 1.08 -11.55 0.76
C VAL A 16 0.92 -11.66 2.28
N ASP A 17 0.76 -12.88 2.80
CA ASP A 17 0.64 -13.12 4.24
C ASP A 17 1.92 -12.68 4.99
N ALA A 18 3.11 -12.90 4.40
CA ALA A 18 4.37 -12.45 4.97
C ALA A 18 4.51 -10.91 4.99
N TYR A 19 3.98 -10.19 3.99
CA TYR A 19 3.88 -8.72 4.05
C TYR A 19 2.93 -8.28 5.16
N VAL A 20 1.73 -8.87 5.23
CA VAL A 20 0.71 -8.54 6.24
C VAL A 20 1.23 -8.80 7.66
N GLU A 21 1.98 -9.88 7.89
CA GLU A 21 2.57 -10.18 9.19
C GLU A 21 3.63 -9.13 9.58
N ARG A 22 4.50 -8.73 8.66
CA ARG A 22 5.54 -7.72 8.93
C ARG A 22 4.96 -6.32 9.14
N LEU A 23 3.86 -5.97 8.45
CA LEU A 23 3.11 -4.73 8.71
C LEU A 23 2.50 -4.68 10.13
N ARG A 24 2.33 -5.83 10.78
CA ARG A 24 1.86 -5.94 12.17
C ARG A 24 3.02 -6.04 13.18
N SER A 25 4.27 -6.00 12.72
CA SER A 25 5.43 -6.02 13.60
C SER A 25 5.34 -4.90 14.64
N PRO A 26 5.80 -5.09 15.89
CA PRO A 26 5.91 -3.99 16.84
C PRO A 26 7.00 -2.97 16.46
N ASP A 27 7.94 -3.35 15.59
CA ASP A 27 9.06 -2.52 15.13
C ASP A 27 8.66 -1.65 13.91
N SER A 28 8.71 -0.33 14.06
CA SER A 28 8.40 0.65 13.00
C SER A 28 9.28 0.47 11.76
N ALA A 29 10.56 0.10 11.91
CA ALA A 29 11.44 -0.09 10.77
C ALA A 29 11.04 -1.31 9.93
N VAL A 30 10.54 -2.37 10.58
CA VAL A 30 10.02 -3.55 9.91
C VAL A 30 8.71 -3.23 9.17
N ARG A 31 7.83 -2.41 9.77
CA ARG A 31 6.61 -1.95 9.11
C ARG A 31 6.92 -1.08 7.87
N ALA A 32 7.86 -0.14 8.01
CA ALA A 32 8.31 0.71 6.90
C ALA A 32 8.83 -0.12 5.72
N LEU A 33 9.77 -1.03 5.98
CA LEU A 33 10.33 -1.91 4.95
C LEU A 33 9.27 -2.79 4.29
N ALA A 34 8.33 -3.32 5.07
CA ALA A 34 7.24 -4.13 4.52
C ALA A 34 6.28 -3.31 3.63
N ALA A 35 6.02 -2.04 3.97
CA ALA A 35 5.21 -1.15 3.16
C ALA A 35 5.89 -0.81 1.82
N ASP A 36 7.18 -0.48 1.87
CA ASP A 36 7.97 -0.22 0.66
C ASP A 36 7.98 -1.47 -0.24
N GLU A 37 8.35 -2.64 0.28
CA GLU A 37 8.41 -3.87 -0.52
C GLU A 37 7.05 -4.30 -1.09
N ALA A 38 5.95 -3.99 -0.40
CA ALA A 38 4.59 -4.29 -0.89
C ALA A 38 4.19 -3.46 -2.12
N THR A 39 4.95 -2.40 -2.46
CA THR A 39 4.65 -1.56 -3.63
C THR A 39 5.83 -1.43 -4.60
N ASP A 40 7.07 -1.50 -4.14
CA ASP A 40 8.27 -1.39 -4.98
C ASP A 40 8.36 -2.56 -6.00
N GLY A 41 8.00 -3.78 -5.57
CA GLY A 41 8.04 -5.01 -6.40
C GLY A 41 6.82 -5.26 -7.30
N VAL A 42 5.76 -4.47 -7.17
CA VAL A 42 4.49 -4.66 -7.90
C VAL A 42 4.48 -3.90 -9.23
N SER A 43 5.45 -3.01 -9.45
CA SER A 43 5.47 -2.04 -10.54
C SER A 43 6.18 -2.51 -11.82
N ASP A 44 6.64 -3.77 -11.91
CA ASP A 44 7.28 -4.30 -13.12
C ASP A 44 6.31 -4.25 -14.32
N TRP A 45 6.36 -3.13 -15.04
CA TRP A 45 5.79 -2.86 -16.37
C TRP A 45 4.25 -2.97 -16.49
N GLY A 46 3.51 -2.47 -15.51
CA GLY A 46 2.07 -2.21 -15.66
C GLY A 46 1.16 -3.43 -15.54
N ARG A 47 1.63 -4.50 -14.88
CA ARG A 47 0.76 -5.57 -14.36
C ARG A 47 0.88 -5.62 -12.86
N HIS A 48 -0.19 -5.26 -12.17
CA HIS A 48 -0.28 -5.46 -10.73
C HIS A 48 -0.14 -6.95 -10.41
N SER A 49 0.88 -7.31 -9.65
CA SER A 49 1.15 -8.69 -9.21
C SER A 49 0.17 -9.20 -8.15
N TYR A 50 -0.85 -8.40 -7.80
CA TYR A 50 -1.91 -8.76 -6.86
C TYR A 50 -3.22 -9.10 -7.57
N THR A 51 -3.92 -10.10 -7.03
CA THR A 51 -5.37 -10.23 -7.23
C THR A 51 -6.12 -9.18 -6.39
N GLY A 52 -7.38 -8.89 -6.73
CA GLY A 52 -8.21 -7.97 -5.93
C GLY A 52 -8.27 -8.33 -4.43
N PRO A 53 -8.52 -9.61 -4.05
CA PRO A 53 -8.49 -10.01 -2.64
C PRO A 53 -7.12 -9.85 -1.96
N GLN A 54 -6.02 -10.03 -2.69
CA GLN A 54 -4.67 -9.82 -2.14
C GLN A 54 -4.42 -8.33 -1.88
N ALA A 55 -4.73 -7.47 -2.85
CA ALA A 55 -4.57 -6.03 -2.69
C ALA A 55 -5.44 -5.48 -1.55
N HIS A 56 -6.68 -5.97 -1.41
CA HIS A 56 -7.55 -5.64 -0.26
C HIS A 56 -6.88 -5.99 1.07
N ARG A 57 -6.29 -7.19 1.21
CA ARG A 57 -5.60 -7.60 2.45
C ARG A 57 -4.38 -6.72 2.75
N VAL A 58 -3.60 -6.37 1.74
CA VAL A 58 -2.44 -5.48 1.89
C VAL A 58 -2.91 -4.07 2.30
N ALA A 59 -3.90 -3.50 1.60
CA ALA A 59 -4.45 -2.19 1.91
C ALA A 59 -5.00 -2.13 3.35
N HIS A 60 -5.78 -3.14 3.76
CA HIS A 60 -6.30 -3.23 5.12
C HIS A 60 -5.18 -3.25 6.16
N ALA A 61 -4.11 -4.04 5.92
CA ALA A 61 -2.97 -4.13 6.83
C ALA A 61 -2.15 -2.82 6.88
N LEU A 62 -2.03 -2.10 5.76
CA LEU A 62 -1.38 -0.78 5.71
C LEU A 62 -2.16 0.25 6.50
N VAL A 63 -3.49 0.29 6.38
CA VAL A 63 -4.33 1.21 7.15
C VAL A 63 -4.29 0.89 8.65
N ASP A 64 -4.29 -0.40 9.03
CA ASP A 64 -4.09 -0.82 10.42
C ASP A 64 -2.71 -0.39 10.95
N ALA A 65 -1.65 -0.55 10.15
CA ALA A 65 -0.30 -0.11 10.51
C ALA A 65 -0.22 1.42 10.68
N LEU A 66 -0.84 2.18 9.76
CA LEU A 66 -0.91 3.64 9.83
C LEU A 66 -1.61 4.13 11.11
N ALA A 67 -2.66 3.43 11.55
CA ALA A 67 -3.43 3.79 12.74
C ALA A 67 -2.61 3.72 14.03
N VAL A 68 -1.56 2.88 14.07
CA VAL A 68 -0.70 2.69 15.26
C VAL A 68 0.69 3.29 15.11
N GLU A 69 1.09 3.69 13.89
CA GLU A 69 2.43 4.18 13.63
C GLU A 69 2.65 5.60 14.15
N SER A 70 3.72 5.75 14.94
CA SER A 70 4.16 7.03 15.51
C SER A 70 5.49 7.51 14.93
N ASP A 71 6.27 6.64 14.30
CA ASP A 71 7.50 7.02 13.62
C ASP A 71 7.19 7.72 12.28
N GLY A 72 7.77 8.90 12.06
CA GLY A 72 7.48 9.73 10.90
C GLY A 72 7.89 9.07 9.57
N SER A 73 9.05 8.41 9.54
CA SER A 73 9.56 7.73 8.34
C SER A 73 8.72 6.50 8.00
N ALA A 74 8.34 5.71 9.01
CA ALA A 74 7.46 4.58 8.78
C ALA A 74 6.05 5.01 8.31
N ARG A 75 5.50 6.10 8.85
CA ARG A 75 4.25 6.68 8.34
C ARG A 75 4.37 7.09 6.87
N GLU A 76 5.47 7.71 6.49
CA GLU A 76 5.74 8.07 5.10
C GLU A 76 5.70 6.84 4.17
N SER A 77 6.46 5.79 4.48
CA SER A 77 6.45 4.53 3.70
C SER A 77 5.06 3.91 3.62
N ILE A 78 4.30 3.90 4.72
CA ILE A 78 2.94 3.33 4.75
C ILE A 78 1.98 4.14 3.86
N VAL A 79 2.02 5.48 3.93
CA VAL A 79 1.14 6.34 3.11
C VAL A 79 1.55 6.30 1.64
N ASN A 80 2.86 6.26 1.34
CA ASN A 80 3.37 6.05 -0.01
C ASN A 80 2.83 4.74 -0.61
N ALA A 81 2.88 3.65 0.15
CA ALA A 81 2.35 2.36 -0.29
C ALA A 81 0.84 2.40 -0.56
N LEU A 82 0.06 3.07 0.30
CA LEU A 82 -1.39 3.27 0.07
C LEU A 82 -1.66 4.08 -1.19
N ALA A 83 -0.92 5.18 -1.41
CA ALA A 83 -1.02 6.00 -2.62
C ALA A 83 -0.66 5.19 -3.88
N GLY A 84 0.36 4.34 -3.80
CA GLY A 84 0.72 3.40 -4.85
C GLY A 84 -0.44 2.48 -5.23
N LEU A 85 -1.05 1.81 -4.25
CA LEU A 85 -2.21 0.93 -4.49
C LEU A 85 -3.43 1.70 -5.03
N VAL A 86 -3.63 2.95 -4.61
CA VAL A 86 -4.69 3.84 -5.11
C VAL A 86 -4.44 4.23 -6.57
N SER A 87 -3.20 4.55 -6.94
CA SER A 87 -2.84 4.87 -8.33
C SER A 87 -3.07 3.69 -9.29
N TRP A 88 -3.11 2.48 -8.74
CA TRP A 88 -3.36 1.21 -9.44
C TRP A 88 -4.82 0.77 -9.42
N ASP A 89 -5.71 1.54 -8.78
CA ASP A 89 -7.12 1.21 -8.61
C ASP A 89 -7.37 -0.14 -7.92
N LEU A 90 -6.53 -0.45 -6.92
CA LEU A 90 -6.58 -1.72 -6.18
C LEU A 90 -7.11 -1.59 -4.75
N VAL A 91 -7.29 -0.35 -4.26
CA VAL A 91 -7.76 -0.11 -2.89
C VAL A 91 -9.28 0.01 -2.87
N PRO A 92 -9.98 -0.73 -2.00
CA PRO A 92 -11.39 -0.52 -1.73
C PRO A 92 -11.65 0.90 -1.21
N HIS A 93 -12.75 1.51 -1.63
CA HIS A 93 -13.09 2.87 -1.21
C HIS A 93 -13.20 3.03 0.30
N ASP A 94 -13.80 2.07 0.99
CA ASP A 94 -13.94 2.06 2.44
C ASP A 94 -12.60 2.06 3.18
N GLU A 95 -11.57 1.43 2.62
CA GLU A 95 -10.21 1.48 3.18
C GLU A 95 -9.56 2.85 3.00
N VAL A 96 -9.76 3.51 1.85
CA VAL A 96 -9.28 4.88 1.64
C VAL A 96 -9.96 5.85 2.61
N SER A 97 -11.29 5.80 2.72
CA SER A 97 -12.02 6.65 3.67
C SER A 97 -11.62 6.37 5.13
N ARG A 98 -11.32 5.11 5.47
CA ARG A 98 -10.79 4.74 6.79
C ARG A 98 -9.40 5.33 7.05
N ALA A 99 -8.52 5.32 6.05
CA ALA A 99 -7.20 5.94 6.14
C ALA A 99 -7.32 7.46 6.34
N LEU A 100 -8.17 8.14 5.56
CA LEU A 100 -8.38 9.59 5.62
C LEU A 100 -9.02 10.07 6.93
N ALA A 101 -9.69 9.19 7.67
CA ALA A 101 -10.19 9.47 9.02
C ALA A 101 -9.08 9.51 10.09
N LEU A 102 -7.87 9.03 9.77
CA LEU A 102 -6.71 9.10 10.67
C LEU A 102 -6.04 10.48 10.60
N ALA A 103 -5.15 10.75 11.56
CA ALA A 103 -4.38 11.98 11.57
C ALA A 103 -3.51 12.07 10.30
N ARG A 104 -3.60 13.19 9.58
CA ARG A 104 -2.75 13.48 8.42
C ARG A 104 -1.27 13.54 8.86
N PRO A 105 -0.32 12.96 8.09
CA PRO A 105 1.11 13.13 8.34
C PRO A 105 1.55 14.59 8.17
N ASP A 106 2.41 15.07 9.07
CA ASP A 106 2.94 16.45 9.04
C ASP A 106 4.25 16.59 8.23
N VAL A 107 4.85 15.47 7.80
CA VAL A 107 6.11 15.45 7.03
C VAL A 107 5.85 15.53 5.53
N ASP A 108 6.60 16.42 4.85
CA ASP A 108 6.37 16.85 3.45
C ASP A 108 6.11 15.72 2.44
N PRO A 109 6.95 14.67 2.30
CA PRO A 109 6.67 13.62 1.32
C PRO A 109 5.39 12.84 1.63
N ALA A 110 5.11 12.57 2.90
CA ALA A 110 3.89 11.88 3.31
C ALA A 110 2.63 12.74 3.07
N ALA A 111 2.74 14.06 3.15
CA ALA A 111 1.64 14.98 2.89
C ALA A 111 1.25 15.06 1.41
N GLU A 112 2.19 14.84 0.49
CA GLU A 112 1.91 14.72 -0.95
C GLU A 112 1.13 13.45 -1.27
N TYR A 113 1.60 12.29 -0.79
CA TYR A 113 0.89 11.01 -0.94
C TYR A 113 -0.49 11.02 -0.29
N TRP A 114 -0.65 11.76 0.81
CA TRP A 114 -1.96 11.98 1.42
C TRP A 114 -2.91 12.73 0.50
N GLY A 115 -2.41 13.69 -0.28
CA GLY A 115 -3.18 14.40 -1.30
C GLY A 115 -3.70 13.48 -2.40
N ASP A 116 -2.93 12.44 -2.78
CA ASP A 116 -3.37 11.44 -3.76
C ASP A 116 -4.55 10.60 -3.25
N LEU A 117 -4.54 10.24 -1.95
CA LEU A 117 -5.66 9.56 -1.29
C LEU A 117 -6.91 10.46 -1.28
N GLU A 118 -6.76 11.73 -0.87
CA GLU A 118 -7.85 12.72 -0.87
C GLU A 118 -8.43 12.95 -2.28
N ASP A 119 -7.58 12.96 -3.31
CA ASP A 119 -8.03 13.10 -4.70
C ASP A 119 -8.78 11.88 -5.21
N TRP A 120 -8.28 10.68 -4.90
CA TRP A 120 -8.94 9.45 -5.31
C TRP A 120 -10.30 9.28 -4.64
N ASP A 121 -10.43 9.52 -3.32
CA ASP A 121 -11.70 9.43 -2.57
C ASP A 121 -12.76 10.37 -3.18
N ARG A 122 -12.37 11.61 -3.51
CA ARG A 122 -13.26 12.57 -4.19
C ARG A 122 -13.74 12.12 -5.57
N ARG A 123 -12.95 11.31 -6.29
CA ARG A 123 -13.31 10.80 -7.62
C ARG A 123 -14.21 9.57 -7.58
N HIS A 124 -14.28 8.87 -6.44
CA HIS A 124 -14.94 7.56 -6.31
C HIS A 124 -16.02 7.51 -5.22
N GLY A 125 -16.20 8.58 -4.43
CA GLY A 125 -17.13 8.66 -3.30
C GLY A 125 -18.58 9.08 -3.61
N ASP A 126 -19.08 8.83 -4.83
CA ASP A 126 -20.46 9.13 -5.26
C ASP A 126 -21.41 7.92 -5.19
#